data_AF-A0A143ZNZ4-F1
#
_entry.id   AF-A0A143ZNZ4-F1
#
_cell.length_a   1.000
_cell.length_b   1.000
_cell.length_c   1.000
_cell.angle_alpha   90.00
_cell.angle_beta   90.00
_cell.angle_gamma   90.00
#
_symmetry.space_group_name_H-M   'P 1'
#
loop_
_entity.id
_entity.type
_entity.pdbx_description
1 polymer ?
#
loop_
_entity_poly.entity_id
_entity_poly.type
_entity_poly.pdbx_seq_one_letter_code
_entity_poly.pdbx_strand_id
1 'polypeptide(L)'
;MDFSHIIVVVGHYGCGKTNLSINLAHHLAQQGEAVTLVDLDLVNPYFRSSDYREEMEERGIHVISPLYASTNLDIPALSPEINSVFVKPEGHVIFDVGGDDAGAAALGRFAAKIRESGPYEMLYVINRYRVLTSSAAEAAAILPEIEASSRLKATGIVNNSHLLQDTTVQQVLDSVPFANEVAEETGLPIRFTSVLTSIAGGIGDQVGAVFPVDLVVKPLWEQEKE
;
A
#
# COMPACT_ATOMS: atom_id res chain seq x y z
N MET A 1 9.12 -8.50 -10.85
CA MET A 1 8.79 -9.21 -9.60
C MET A 1 7.42 -9.80 -9.80
N ASP A 2 7.19 -11.02 -9.33
CA ASP A 2 5.89 -11.67 -9.51
C ASP A 2 5.00 -11.37 -8.31
N PHE A 3 3.74 -11.05 -8.56
CA PHE A 3 2.74 -10.72 -7.54
C PHE A 3 1.54 -11.66 -7.63
N SER A 4 0.83 -11.85 -6.52
CA SER A 4 -0.41 -12.62 -6.52
C SER A 4 -1.54 -11.88 -7.25
N HIS A 5 -2.60 -12.59 -7.63
CA HIS A 5 -3.81 -11.99 -8.19
C HIS A 5 -4.38 -10.92 -7.24
N ILE A 6 -4.50 -11.24 -5.95
CA ILE A 6 -4.91 -10.27 -4.92
C ILE A 6 -3.69 -9.80 -4.15
N ILE A 7 -3.51 -8.49 -4.14
CA ILE A 7 -2.49 -7.78 -3.38
C ILE A 7 -3.21 -6.87 -2.38
N VAL A 8 -2.86 -6.95 -1.12
CA VAL A 8 -3.42 -6.12 -0.05
C VAL A 8 -2.30 -5.31 0.57
N VAL A 9 -2.43 -3.99 0.54
CA VAL A 9 -1.42 -3.07 1.09
C VAL A 9 -1.92 -2.54 2.43
N VAL A 10 -1.23 -2.89 3.51
CA VAL A 10 -1.57 -2.51 4.89
C VAL A 10 -0.37 -1.92 5.61
N GLY A 11 -0.60 -1.30 6.77
CA GLY A 11 0.44 -0.61 7.53
C GLY A 11 -0.09 0.62 8.24
N HIS A 12 0.69 1.14 9.18
CA HIS A 12 0.25 2.27 9.99
C HIS A 12 0.06 3.57 9.17
N TYR A 13 -0.58 4.57 9.77
CA TYR A 13 -0.80 5.86 9.12
C TYR A 13 0.54 6.51 8.68
N GLY A 14 0.54 7.06 7.47
CA GLY A 14 1.70 7.75 6.90
C GLY A 14 2.84 6.85 6.40
N CYS A 15 2.81 5.52 6.56
CA CYS A 15 3.93 4.69 6.05
C CYS A 15 4.04 4.63 4.51
N GLY A 16 3.16 5.30 3.77
CA GLY A 16 3.24 5.47 2.31
C GLY A 16 2.46 4.43 1.50
N LYS A 17 1.47 3.77 2.12
CA LYS A 17 0.60 2.76 1.48
C LYS A 17 0.03 3.21 0.14
N THR A 18 -0.71 4.31 0.11
CA THR A 18 -1.35 4.79 -1.12
C THR A 18 -0.37 5.04 -2.26
N ASN A 19 0.77 5.68 -1.98
CA ASN A 19 1.78 5.89 -3.02
C ASN A 19 2.35 4.56 -3.52
N LEU A 20 2.59 3.60 -2.63
CA LEU A 20 3.02 2.26 -3.01
C LEU A 20 1.95 1.52 -3.83
N SER A 21 0.68 1.57 -3.43
CA SER A 21 -0.46 0.95 -4.12
C SER A 21 -0.58 1.47 -5.56
N ILE A 22 -0.46 2.79 -5.76
CA ILE A 22 -0.46 3.42 -7.09
C ILE A 22 0.75 2.97 -7.92
N ASN A 23 1.95 2.95 -7.34
CA ASN A 23 3.15 2.51 -8.05
C ASN A 23 3.11 1.02 -8.44
N LEU A 24 2.57 0.15 -7.57
CA LEU A 24 2.31 -1.25 -7.90
C LEU A 24 1.34 -1.37 -9.07
N ALA A 25 0.25 -0.58 -9.06
CA ALA A 25 -0.72 -0.59 -10.13
C ALA A 25 -0.11 -0.14 -11.47
N HIS A 26 0.67 0.94 -11.46
CA HIS A 26 1.39 1.40 -12.64
C HIS A 26 2.41 0.38 -13.14
N HIS A 27 3.19 -0.23 -12.25
CA HIS A 27 4.17 -1.23 -12.62
C HIS A 27 3.54 -2.41 -13.36
N LEU A 28 2.43 -2.95 -12.83
CA LEU A 28 1.70 -4.07 -13.42
C LEU A 28 1.04 -3.69 -14.75
N ALA A 29 0.40 -2.52 -14.81
CA ALA A 29 -0.21 -2.01 -16.05
C ALA A 29 0.83 -1.81 -17.16
N GLN A 30 2.04 -1.33 -16.82
CA GLN A 30 3.15 -1.22 -17.78
C GLN A 30 3.65 -2.57 -18.31
N GLN A 31 3.43 -3.66 -17.58
CA GLN A 31 3.68 -5.02 -18.09
C GLN A 31 2.56 -5.55 -18.99
N GLY A 32 1.49 -4.77 -19.22
CA GLY A 32 0.33 -5.17 -20.01
C GLY A 32 -0.70 -5.98 -19.22
N GLU A 33 -0.57 -6.05 -17.90
CA GLU A 33 -1.54 -6.72 -17.04
C GLU A 33 -2.80 -5.86 -16.86
N ALA A 34 -3.97 -6.51 -16.79
CA ALA A 34 -5.18 -5.82 -16.32
C ALA A 34 -5.04 -5.53 -14.82
N VAL A 35 -5.39 -4.33 -14.38
CA VAL A 35 -5.25 -3.93 -12.97
C VAL A 35 -6.51 -3.24 -12.48
N THR A 36 -6.98 -3.65 -11.30
CA THR A 36 -7.99 -2.94 -10.53
C THR A 36 -7.40 -2.48 -9.20
N LEU A 37 -7.47 -1.19 -8.92
CA LEU A 37 -7.14 -0.62 -7.61
C LEU A 37 -8.43 -0.34 -6.82
N VAL A 38 -8.53 -0.91 -5.62
CA VAL A 38 -9.65 -0.74 -4.70
C VAL A 38 -9.19 0.13 -3.54
N ASP A 39 -9.80 1.30 -3.42
CA ASP A 39 -9.57 2.20 -2.29
C ASP A 39 -10.53 1.86 -1.14
N LEU A 40 -9.95 1.45 0.00
CA LEU A 40 -10.67 1.14 1.24
C LEU A 40 -10.42 2.17 2.34
N ASP A 41 -9.70 3.28 2.08
CA ASP A 41 -9.49 4.33 3.07
C ASP A 41 -10.75 5.21 3.19
N LEU A 42 -11.58 4.86 4.19
CA LEU A 42 -12.83 5.57 4.50
C LEU A 42 -12.63 6.73 5.46
N VAL A 43 -11.46 6.84 6.10
CA VAL A 43 -11.22 7.78 7.20
C VAL A 43 -10.44 8.99 6.73
N ASN A 44 -9.43 8.79 5.89
CA ASN A 44 -8.55 9.87 5.49
C ASN A 44 -9.24 10.78 4.43
N PRO A 45 -9.46 12.07 4.72
CA PRO A 45 -10.04 12.98 3.73
C PRO A 45 -9.05 13.40 2.63
N TYR A 46 -7.76 13.10 2.78
CA TYR A 46 -6.69 13.51 1.87
C TYR A 46 -5.81 12.32 1.46
N PHE A 47 -5.12 12.43 0.33
CA PHE A 47 -4.12 11.43 -0.10
C PHE A 47 -4.69 10.04 -0.31
N ARG A 48 -5.95 9.95 -0.75
CA ARG A 48 -6.58 8.68 -1.08
C ARG A 48 -6.17 8.24 -2.48
N SER A 49 -6.10 6.94 -2.71
CA SER A 49 -5.83 6.43 -4.06
C SER A 49 -6.91 6.89 -5.04
N SER A 50 -8.16 7.03 -4.59
CA SER A 50 -9.26 7.58 -5.39
C SER A 50 -9.04 9.00 -5.91
N ASP A 51 -8.21 9.81 -5.24
CA ASP A 51 -7.92 11.18 -5.66
C ASP A 51 -7.12 11.20 -6.98
N TYR A 52 -6.48 10.07 -7.35
CA TYR A 52 -5.68 9.90 -8.57
C TYR A 52 -6.39 9.05 -9.63
N ARG A 53 -7.73 8.92 -9.54
CA ARG A 53 -8.55 8.10 -10.45
C ARG A 53 -8.30 8.43 -11.92
N GLU A 54 -8.41 9.70 -12.31
CA GLU A 54 -8.33 10.11 -13.71
C GLU A 54 -6.98 9.71 -14.32
N GLU A 55 -5.86 10.01 -13.63
CA GLU A 55 -4.52 9.62 -14.07
C GLU A 55 -4.36 8.09 -14.19
N MET A 56 -4.94 7.34 -13.26
CA MET A 56 -4.89 5.88 -13.29
C MET A 56 -5.72 5.27 -14.44
N GLU A 57 -6.92 5.79 -14.67
CA GLU A 57 -7.82 5.33 -15.75
C GLU A 57 -7.22 5.63 -17.13
N GLU A 58 -6.55 6.78 -17.31
CA GLU A 58 -5.79 7.10 -18.53
C GLU A 58 -4.68 6.07 -18.83
N ARG A 59 -4.15 5.42 -17.80
CA ARG A 59 -3.15 4.34 -17.91
C ARG A 59 -3.77 2.95 -17.97
N GLY A 60 -5.09 2.85 -18.12
CA GLY A 60 -5.80 1.57 -18.24
C GLY A 60 -6.00 0.83 -16.91
N ILE A 61 -5.84 1.50 -15.77
CA ILE A 61 -6.08 0.92 -14.44
C ILE A 61 -7.51 1.24 -14.03
N HIS A 62 -8.30 0.20 -13.73
CA HIS A 62 -9.65 0.37 -13.20
C HIS A 62 -9.59 0.77 -11.73
N VAL A 63 -10.37 1.76 -11.31
CA VAL A 63 -10.36 2.24 -9.91
C VAL A 63 -11.74 2.04 -9.30
N ILE A 64 -11.82 1.41 -8.13
CA ILE A 64 -13.04 1.29 -7.34
C ILE A 64 -12.88 2.14 -6.09
N SER A 65 -13.65 3.22 -6.02
CA SER A 65 -13.63 4.19 -4.92
C SER A 65 -14.81 3.99 -3.98
N PRO A 66 -14.73 4.47 -2.72
CA PRO A 66 -15.90 4.61 -1.87
C PRO A 66 -17.01 5.43 -2.53
N LEU A 67 -18.27 5.05 -2.28
CA LEU A 67 -19.42 5.86 -2.66
C LEU A 67 -19.33 7.22 -1.98
N TYR A 68 -19.81 8.25 -2.68
CA TYR A 68 -19.84 9.63 -2.17
C TYR A 68 -18.46 10.24 -1.93
N ALA A 69 -17.38 9.61 -2.42
CA ALA A 69 -16.10 10.29 -2.60
C ALA A 69 -16.35 11.61 -3.33
N SER A 70 -15.91 12.72 -2.72
CA SER A 70 -16.05 14.09 -3.24
C SER A 70 -17.46 14.71 -3.12
N THR A 71 -18.32 14.24 -2.21
CA THR A 71 -19.62 14.89 -1.90
C THR A 71 -19.75 15.32 -0.42
N ASN A 72 -20.56 16.34 -0.12
CA ASN A 72 -20.79 16.88 1.23
C ASN A 72 -21.60 15.92 2.17
N LEU A 73 -21.67 14.63 1.89
CA LEU A 73 -22.43 13.65 2.67
C LEU A 73 -21.48 12.90 3.62
N ASP A 74 -21.71 13.05 4.93
CA ASP A 74 -20.87 12.55 6.04
C ASP A 74 -20.82 11.01 6.23
N ILE A 75 -21.24 10.21 5.24
CA ILE A 75 -21.27 8.75 5.38
C ILE A 75 -20.39 8.11 4.29
N PRO A 76 -19.07 7.93 4.56
CA PRO A 76 -18.22 7.15 3.67
C PRO A 76 -18.73 5.70 3.63
N ALA A 77 -19.09 5.24 2.43
CA ALA A 77 -19.64 3.90 2.23
C ALA A 77 -18.87 3.15 1.15
N LEU A 78 -18.57 1.87 1.39
CA LEU A 78 -17.88 1.03 0.40
C LEU A 78 -18.75 0.84 -0.85
N SER A 79 -18.13 0.94 -2.03
CA SER A 79 -18.81 0.64 -3.29
C SER A 79 -19.22 -0.84 -3.37
N PRO A 80 -20.48 -1.15 -3.72
CA PRO A 80 -20.90 -2.52 -4.02
C PRO A 80 -20.09 -3.17 -5.14
N GLU A 81 -19.51 -2.35 -6.03
CA GLU A 81 -18.68 -2.76 -7.15
C GLU A 81 -17.45 -3.56 -6.71
N ILE A 82 -16.96 -3.38 -5.49
CA ILE A 82 -15.85 -4.19 -4.94
C ILE A 82 -16.15 -5.69 -5.05
N ASN A 83 -17.43 -6.09 -5.02
CA ASN A 83 -17.78 -7.50 -5.19
C ASN A 83 -17.47 -8.07 -6.58
N SER A 84 -17.38 -7.21 -7.61
CA SER A 84 -17.12 -7.63 -9.00
C SER A 84 -15.76 -8.30 -9.15
N VAL A 85 -14.75 -7.83 -8.42
CA VAL A 85 -13.36 -8.33 -8.50
C VAL A 85 -13.25 -9.80 -8.06
N PHE A 86 -14.19 -10.28 -7.25
CA PHE A 86 -14.25 -11.68 -6.80
C PHE A 86 -15.08 -12.59 -7.73
N VAL A 87 -15.98 -12.02 -8.54
CA VAL A 87 -16.89 -12.79 -9.42
C VAL A 87 -16.23 -13.05 -10.77
N LYS A 88 -15.46 -12.07 -11.27
CA LYS A 88 -14.70 -12.17 -12.51
C LYS A 88 -13.24 -11.82 -12.22
N PRO A 89 -12.47 -12.76 -11.65
CA PRO A 89 -11.06 -12.52 -11.39
C PRO A 89 -10.31 -12.37 -12.71
N GLU A 90 -9.89 -11.14 -12.99
CA GLU A 90 -9.09 -10.78 -14.17
C GLU A 90 -7.89 -9.94 -13.69
N GLY A 91 -6.70 -10.22 -14.23
CA GLY A 91 -5.50 -9.43 -13.95
C GLY A 91 -5.08 -9.42 -12.48
N HIS A 92 -4.75 -8.24 -11.94
CA HIS A 92 -4.42 -8.02 -10.54
C HIS A 92 -5.41 -7.09 -9.85
N VAL A 93 -5.69 -7.37 -8.59
CA VAL A 93 -6.53 -6.54 -7.72
C VAL A 93 -5.70 -6.08 -6.54
N ILE A 94 -5.52 -4.76 -6.41
CA ILE A 94 -4.78 -4.14 -5.31
C ILE A 94 -5.78 -3.49 -4.35
N PHE A 95 -5.76 -3.87 -3.08
CA PHE A 95 -6.53 -3.21 -2.03
C PHE A 95 -5.63 -2.23 -1.28
N ASP A 96 -5.89 -0.93 -1.44
CA ASP A 96 -5.27 0.14 -0.67
C ASP A 96 -6.06 0.36 0.62
N VAL A 97 -5.52 -0.09 1.75
CA VAL A 97 -6.24 -0.13 3.02
C VAL A 97 -5.84 1.07 3.88
N GLY A 98 -6.83 1.73 4.48
CA GLY A 98 -6.60 2.79 5.46
C GLY A 98 -5.66 2.37 6.59
N GLY A 99 -4.92 3.33 7.14
CA GLY A 99 -3.90 3.07 8.18
C GLY A 99 -4.45 2.91 9.60
N ASP A 100 -5.76 2.90 9.74
CA ASP A 100 -6.53 2.89 10.98
C ASP A 100 -7.40 1.62 11.12
N ASP A 101 -8.00 1.45 12.30
CA ASP A 101 -8.85 0.30 12.61
C ASP A 101 -10.06 0.16 11.68
N ALA A 102 -10.64 1.27 11.22
CA ALA A 102 -11.79 1.23 10.32
C ALA A 102 -11.39 0.75 8.92
N GLY A 103 -10.23 1.17 8.42
CA GLY A 103 -9.64 0.63 7.18
C GLY A 103 -9.43 -0.89 7.26
N ALA A 104 -8.80 -1.36 8.34
CA ALA A 104 -8.59 -2.80 8.56
C ALA A 104 -9.92 -3.57 8.72
N ALA A 105 -10.90 -3.01 9.42
CA ALA A 105 -12.22 -3.61 9.58
C ALA A 105 -13.02 -3.66 8.26
N ALA A 106 -12.89 -2.64 7.41
CA ALA A 106 -13.48 -2.59 6.08
C ALA A 106 -12.94 -3.73 5.20
N LEU A 107 -11.62 -3.94 5.18
CA LEU A 107 -10.98 -5.08 4.53
C LEU A 107 -11.52 -6.41 5.05
N GLY A 108 -11.74 -6.52 6.36
CA GLY A 108 -12.24 -7.75 6.98
C GLY A 108 -13.56 -8.26 6.38
N ARG A 109 -14.42 -7.39 5.87
CA ARG A 109 -15.68 -7.76 5.20
C ARG A 109 -15.48 -8.66 3.99
N PHE A 110 -14.30 -8.61 3.38
CA PHE A 110 -13.93 -9.38 2.19
C PHE A 110 -12.98 -10.54 2.47
N ALA A 111 -12.57 -10.75 3.73
CA ALA A 111 -11.54 -11.72 4.09
C ALA A 111 -11.85 -13.17 3.67
N ALA A 112 -13.12 -13.59 3.66
CA ALA A 112 -13.52 -14.90 3.17
C ALA A 112 -13.33 -14.99 1.64
N LYS A 113 -13.83 -14.00 0.91
CA LYS A 113 -13.71 -13.93 -0.56
C LYS A 113 -12.26 -13.85 -1.03
N ILE A 114 -11.42 -13.09 -0.34
CA ILE A 114 -9.98 -13.00 -0.62
C ILE A 114 -9.32 -14.38 -0.49
N ARG A 115 -9.60 -15.13 0.58
CA ARG A 115 -9.06 -16.50 0.75
C ARG A 115 -9.60 -17.49 -0.29
N GLU A 116 -10.88 -17.36 -0.64
CA GLU A 116 -11.53 -18.23 -1.63
C GLU A 116 -11.03 -17.98 -3.05
N SER A 117 -10.46 -16.79 -3.32
CA SER A 117 -9.89 -16.41 -4.62
C SER A 117 -8.51 -17.02 -4.87
N GLY A 118 -7.96 -17.77 -3.91
CA GLY A 118 -6.65 -18.42 -4.00
C GLY A 118 -5.57 -17.73 -3.16
N PRO A 119 -4.28 -17.99 -3.45
CA PRO A 119 -3.18 -17.30 -2.80
C PRO A 119 -3.29 -15.79 -2.98
N TYR A 120 -3.16 -15.05 -1.87
CA TYR A 120 -3.08 -13.59 -1.84
C TYR A 120 -1.75 -13.16 -1.26
N GLU A 121 -1.37 -11.92 -1.53
CA GLU A 121 -0.21 -11.27 -0.94
C GLU A 121 -0.70 -10.11 -0.09
N MET A 122 -0.36 -10.10 1.20
CA MET A 122 -0.68 -9.00 2.11
C MET A 122 0.63 -8.36 2.58
N LEU A 123 0.91 -7.21 2.00
CA LEU A 123 2.14 -6.45 2.14
C LEU A 123 2.03 -5.51 3.34
N TYR A 124 2.78 -5.80 4.39
CA TYR A 124 2.89 -4.94 5.57
C TYR A 124 3.94 -3.86 5.35
N VAL A 125 3.49 -2.63 5.12
CA VAL A 125 4.33 -1.47 4.81
C VAL A 125 4.81 -0.81 6.10
N ILE A 126 6.13 -0.74 6.26
CA ILE A 126 6.80 -0.11 7.40
C ILE A 126 7.60 1.12 6.96
N ASN A 127 7.75 2.08 7.86
CA ASN A 127 8.58 3.26 7.62
C ASN A 127 9.25 3.68 8.94
N ARG A 128 10.58 3.52 9.01
CA ARG A 128 11.41 3.88 10.17
C ARG A 128 11.27 5.34 10.59
N TYR A 129 10.98 6.23 9.65
CA TYR A 129 10.96 7.68 9.86
C TYR A 129 9.61 8.21 10.34
N ARG A 130 8.68 7.32 10.72
CA ARG A 130 7.42 7.70 11.35
C ARG A 130 7.56 7.68 12.87
N VAL A 131 7.24 8.82 13.48
CA VAL A 131 7.39 9.06 14.93
C VAL A 131 6.68 8.01 15.78
N LEU A 132 5.51 7.55 15.35
CA LEU A 132 4.69 6.58 16.10
C LEU A 132 5.16 5.13 15.96
N THR A 133 6.06 4.85 15.02
CA THR A 133 6.59 3.50 14.72
C THR A 133 8.09 3.57 14.48
N SER A 134 8.78 4.32 15.35
CA SER A 134 10.18 4.67 15.14
C SER A 134 11.14 3.55 15.56
N SER A 135 10.65 2.62 16.39
CA SER A 135 11.34 1.37 16.75
C SER A 135 10.74 0.15 16.06
N ALA A 136 11.55 -0.89 15.86
CA ALA A 136 11.11 -2.12 15.23
C ALA A 136 9.99 -2.80 16.03
N ALA A 137 10.11 -2.82 17.36
CA ALA A 137 9.10 -3.36 18.26
C ALA A 137 7.73 -2.66 18.13
N GLU A 138 7.71 -1.32 18.06
CA GLU A 138 6.47 -0.57 17.83
C GLU A 138 5.85 -0.92 16.46
N ALA A 139 6.69 -0.99 15.42
CA ALA A 139 6.22 -1.35 14.09
C ALA A 139 5.71 -2.80 14.05
N ALA A 140 6.37 -3.77 14.69
CA ALA A 140 5.93 -5.16 14.73
C ALA A 140 4.63 -5.33 15.55
N ALA A 141 4.45 -4.57 16.63
CA ALA A 141 3.29 -4.67 17.52
C ALA A 141 1.96 -4.25 16.86
N ILE A 142 1.99 -3.44 15.80
CA ILE A 142 0.78 -3.01 15.08
C ILE A 142 0.21 -4.13 14.20
N LEU A 143 1.07 -5.01 13.67
CA LEU A 143 0.64 -6.02 12.71
C LEU A 143 -0.44 -6.96 13.27
N PRO A 144 -0.33 -7.51 14.50
CA PRO A 144 -1.38 -8.34 15.10
C PRO A 144 -2.77 -7.69 15.15
N GLU A 145 -2.84 -6.37 15.38
CA GLU A 145 -4.10 -5.61 15.41
C GLU A 145 -4.72 -5.53 14.02
N ILE A 146 -3.90 -5.22 13.00
CA ILE A 146 -4.31 -5.22 11.59
C ILE A 146 -4.82 -6.62 11.19
N GLU A 147 -4.09 -7.67 11.53
CA GLU A 147 -4.48 -9.05 11.20
C GLU A 147 -5.76 -9.49 11.90
N ALA A 148 -5.97 -9.09 13.15
CA ALA A 148 -7.19 -9.37 13.89
C ALA A 148 -8.41 -8.68 13.24
N SER A 149 -8.29 -7.39 12.93
CA SER A 149 -9.37 -6.58 12.34
C SER A 149 -9.68 -7.00 10.89
N SER A 150 -8.65 -7.17 10.07
CA SER A 150 -8.77 -7.61 8.68
C SER A 150 -9.14 -9.09 8.54
N ARG A 151 -8.93 -9.88 9.61
CA ARG A 151 -9.05 -11.35 9.56
C ARG A 151 -8.22 -11.93 8.41
N LEU A 152 -7.06 -11.35 8.09
CA LEU A 152 -6.10 -11.84 7.10
C LEU A 152 -4.72 -11.88 7.75
N LYS A 153 -3.76 -12.53 7.09
CA LYS A 153 -2.39 -12.64 7.58
C LYS A 153 -1.45 -11.96 6.60
N ALA A 154 -0.55 -11.14 7.11
CA ALA A 154 0.49 -10.56 6.28
C ALA A 154 1.41 -11.66 5.76
N THR A 155 1.90 -11.48 4.54
CA THR A 155 2.73 -12.47 3.83
C THR A 155 4.14 -11.95 3.58
N GLY A 156 4.36 -10.65 3.71
CA GLY A 156 5.69 -10.05 3.58
C GLY A 156 5.71 -8.59 4.01
N ILE A 157 6.91 -8.09 4.30
CA ILE A 157 7.16 -6.72 4.70
C ILE A 157 7.64 -5.91 3.50
N VAL A 158 7.14 -4.69 3.37
CA VAL A 158 7.71 -3.68 2.48
C VAL A 158 8.41 -2.63 3.32
N ASN A 159 9.73 -2.54 3.20
CA ASN A 159 10.48 -1.45 3.80
C ASN A 159 10.31 -0.20 2.94
N ASN A 160 9.45 0.72 3.38
CA ASN A 160 9.18 1.99 2.73
C ASN A 160 9.65 3.16 3.60
N SER A 161 10.88 3.09 4.10
CA SER A 161 11.46 4.12 4.95
C SER A 161 11.86 5.36 4.14
N HIS A 162 10.86 6.21 3.85
CA HIS A 162 11.01 7.45 3.07
C HIS A 162 10.81 8.70 3.94
N LEU A 163 11.41 9.80 3.48
CA LEU A 163 11.15 11.18 3.90
C LEU A 163 10.59 12.01 2.72
N LEU A 164 9.77 11.36 1.88
CA LEU A 164 9.21 11.94 0.65
C LEU A 164 10.35 12.41 -0.27
N GLN A 165 10.30 13.64 -0.79
CA GLN A 165 11.33 14.19 -1.68
C GLN A 165 12.73 14.25 -1.04
N ASP A 166 12.81 14.29 0.29
CA ASP A 166 14.07 14.39 1.02
C ASP A 166 14.72 13.02 1.28
N THR A 167 14.16 11.95 0.71
CA THR A 167 14.71 10.59 0.85
C THR A 167 16.06 10.49 0.14
N THR A 168 17.08 10.11 0.90
CA THR A 168 18.46 9.90 0.42
C THR A 168 18.84 8.43 0.40
N VAL A 169 19.88 8.07 -0.36
CA VAL A 169 20.44 6.70 -0.37
C VAL A 169 20.83 6.27 1.05
N GLN A 170 21.48 7.15 1.82
CA GLN A 170 21.91 6.83 3.19
C GLN A 170 20.73 6.52 4.10
N GLN A 171 19.62 7.25 3.98
CA GLN A 171 18.42 6.97 4.78
C GLN A 171 17.82 5.60 4.45
N VAL A 172 17.80 5.22 3.18
CA VAL A 172 17.36 3.87 2.81
C VAL A 172 18.29 2.82 3.42
N LEU A 173 19.60 2.99 3.35
CA LEU A 173 20.57 2.07 3.96
C LEU A 173 20.42 1.99 5.49
N ASP A 174 20.22 3.13 6.15
CA ASP A 174 20.02 3.22 7.61
C ASP A 174 18.71 2.56 8.07
N SER A 175 17.78 2.32 7.15
CA SER A 175 16.53 1.62 7.45
C SER A 175 16.63 0.09 7.39
N VAL A 176 17.67 -0.46 6.77
CA VAL A 176 17.84 -1.92 6.61
C VAL A 176 17.87 -2.65 7.96
N PRO A 177 18.65 -2.22 8.97
CA PRO A 177 18.65 -2.88 10.27
C PRO A 177 17.26 -2.89 10.93
N PHE A 178 16.54 -1.77 10.85
CA PHE A 178 15.17 -1.66 11.36
C PHE A 178 14.22 -2.65 10.65
N ALA A 179 14.28 -2.73 9.32
CA ALA A 179 13.42 -3.65 8.57
C ALA A 179 13.73 -5.12 8.89
N ASN A 180 15.01 -5.46 9.07
CA ASN A 180 15.43 -6.79 9.47
C ASN A 180 14.92 -7.14 10.88
N GLU A 181 15.00 -6.22 11.83
CA GLU A 181 14.49 -6.43 13.20
C GLU A 181 12.96 -6.62 13.19
N VAL A 182 12.21 -5.84 12.41
CA VAL A 182 10.76 -6.07 12.23
C VAL A 182 10.48 -7.43 11.60
N ALA A 183 11.28 -7.86 10.62
CA ALA A 183 11.16 -9.17 9.98
C ALA A 183 11.42 -10.31 10.97
N GLU A 184 12.43 -10.17 11.84
CA GLU A 184 12.71 -11.13 12.92
C GLU A 184 11.56 -11.20 13.92
N GLU A 185 11.04 -10.07 14.37
CA GLU A 185 9.95 -10.00 15.35
C GLU A 185 8.62 -10.57 14.83
N THR A 186 8.29 -10.29 13.57
CA THR A 186 7.03 -10.74 12.95
C THR A 186 7.13 -12.13 12.34
N GLY A 187 8.35 -12.63 12.09
CA GLY A 187 8.59 -13.86 11.34
C GLY A 187 8.28 -13.76 9.84
N LEU A 188 8.07 -12.55 9.30
CA LEU A 188 7.75 -12.33 7.89
C LEU A 188 9.01 -12.04 7.07
N PRO A 189 9.07 -12.48 5.81
CA PRO A 189 10.15 -12.10 4.91
C PRO A 189 10.02 -10.62 4.50
N ILE A 190 11.16 -9.94 4.30
CA ILE A 190 11.18 -8.67 3.59
C ILE A 190 10.96 -8.96 2.11
N ARG A 191 9.82 -8.47 1.59
CA ARG A 191 9.40 -8.70 0.21
C ARG A 191 10.18 -7.84 -0.77
N PHE A 192 10.39 -6.56 -0.42
CA PHE A 192 11.29 -5.62 -1.07
C PHE A 192 11.42 -4.32 -0.25
N THR A 193 12.40 -3.51 -0.61
CA THR A 193 12.55 -2.13 -0.16
C THR A 193 12.07 -1.21 -1.28
N SER A 194 11.12 -0.31 -1.00
CA SER A 194 10.69 0.71 -1.96
C SER A 194 11.60 1.93 -1.91
N VAL A 195 12.01 2.39 -3.09
CA VAL A 195 13.05 3.42 -3.22
C VAL A 195 12.65 4.40 -4.31
N LEU A 196 12.89 5.70 -4.11
CA LEU A 196 12.64 6.69 -5.16
C LEU A 196 13.37 6.30 -6.44
N THR A 197 12.69 6.33 -7.58
CA THR A 197 13.26 6.01 -8.90
C THR A 197 14.55 6.81 -9.15
N SER A 198 14.60 8.07 -8.71
CA SER A 198 15.76 8.96 -8.85
C SER A 198 17.03 8.49 -8.11
N ILE A 199 16.89 7.72 -7.03
CA ILE A 199 18.02 7.23 -6.22
C ILE A 199 18.21 5.71 -6.32
N ALA A 200 17.29 4.99 -6.95
CA ALA A 200 17.31 3.53 -7.05
C ALA A 200 18.61 2.99 -7.67
N GLY A 201 19.19 3.67 -8.65
CA GLY A 201 20.47 3.28 -9.25
C GLY A 201 21.70 3.46 -8.34
N GLY A 202 21.58 4.25 -7.28
CA GLY A 202 22.62 4.43 -6.25
C GLY A 202 22.52 3.41 -5.11
N ILE A 203 21.47 2.58 -5.11
CA ILE A 203 21.22 1.58 -4.09
C ILE A 203 21.83 0.27 -4.60
N GLY A 204 22.96 -0.10 -4.01
CA GLY A 204 23.61 -1.38 -4.30
C GLY A 204 22.84 -2.57 -3.71
N ASP A 205 23.45 -3.75 -3.74
CA ASP A 205 22.85 -5.02 -3.27
C ASP A 205 22.59 -5.08 -1.74
N GLN A 206 22.81 -3.98 -1.03
CA GLN A 206 22.75 -3.89 0.44
C GLN A 206 21.33 -3.93 1.01
N VAL A 207 20.30 -3.70 0.19
CA VAL A 207 18.89 -3.60 0.64
C VAL A 207 18.01 -4.76 0.15
N GLY A 208 18.62 -5.78 -0.46
CA GLY A 208 17.92 -6.90 -1.08
C GLY A 208 17.14 -6.47 -2.33
N ALA A 209 15.91 -7.00 -2.47
CA ALA A 209 15.06 -6.67 -3.61
C ALA A 209 14.60 -5.20 -3.55
N VAL A 210 14.83 -4.45 -4.63
CA VAL A 210 14.43 -3.03 -4.76
C VAL A 210 13.19 -2.91 -5.64
N PHE A 211 12.21 -2.14 -5.19
CA PHE A 211 11.07 -1.72 -6.01
C PHE A 211 11.12 -0.19 -6.20
N PRO A 212 11.40 0.31 -7.42
CA PRO A 212 11.44 1.74 -7.67
C PRO A 212 10.02 2.33 -7.58
N VAL A 213 9.91 3.51 -6.96
CA VAL A 213 8.65 4.25 -6.84
C VAL A 213 8.82 5.72 -7.21
N ASP A 214 7.80 6.28 -7.84
CA ASP A 214 7.66 7.72 -8.05
C ASP A 214 6.78 8.33 -6.95
N LEU A 215 7.02 9.59 -6.60
CA LEU A 215 6.17 10.35 -5.69
C LEU A 215 4.96 10.89 -6.46
N VAL A 216 3.93 10.06 -6.54
CA VAL A 216 2.63 10.43 -7.13
C VAL A 216 1.80 11.18 -6.10
N VAL A 217 1.78 10.67 -4.86
CA VAL A 217 1.01 11.26 -3.77
C VAL A 217 1.76 12.46 -3.18
N LYS A 218 1.39 13.66 -3.61
CA LYS A 218 2.01 14.91 -3.17
C LYS A 218 1.28 15.55 -2.00
N PRO A 219 1.97 16.27 -1.11
CA PRO A 219 1.34 17.11 -0.10
C PRO A 219 0.40 18.17 -0.71
N LEU A 220 -0.64 18.57 0.02
CA LEU A 220 -1.66 19.52 -0.45
C LEU A 220 -1.07 20.85 -0.97
N TRP A 221 -0.01 21.36 -0.33
CA TRP A 221 0.64 22.63 -0.73
C TRP A 221 1.47 22.54 -2.02
N GLU A 222 1.68 21.33 -2.56
CA GLU A 222 2.33 21.11 -3.86
C GLU A 222 1.31 20.85 -4.98
N GLN A 223 0.04 20.60 -4.64
CA GLN A 223 -1.03 20.37 -5.62
C GLN A 223 -1.59 21.67 -6.21
N GLU A 224 -1.42 22.82 -5.55
CA GLU A 224 -1.94 24.14 -6.00
C GLU A 224 -1.06 24.84 -7.06
N LYS A 225 -0.04 24.19 -7.62
CA LYS A 225 0.94 24.83 -8.53
C LYS A 225 0.76 24.52 -10.02
N GLU A 226 -0.37 23.96 -10.43
CA GLU A 226 -0.70 23.77 -11.86
C GLU A 226 -1.53 24.93 -12.44
#